data_AF-A0A2H5V4W1-F1
#
_entry.id   AF-A0A2H5V4W1-F1
#
_cell.length_a   1.000
_cell.length_b   1.000
_cell.length_c   1.000
_cell.angle_alpha   90.00
_cell.angle_beta   90.00
_cell.angle_gamma   90.00
#
_symmetry.space_group_name_H-M   'P 1'
#
loop_
_entity.id
_entity.type
_entity.pdbx_description
1 polymer ?
#
loop_
_entity_poly.entity_id
_entity_poly.type
_entity_poly.pdbx_seq_one_letter_code
_entity_poly.pdbx_strand_id
1 'polypeptide(L)'
;MLPVACDVERLLLHDKYLRIFAVEILTLFPLLATALYIYTGNQFLAAPLLLPAIITLPMWLRLEARRRKRVMKIFQVENIRDIVLPLSCVSEAYYTPAVGVKFTIVDAVHESRTVRYVDYEERRKGERVILILDGCGRVLASASVDRPPSIDTISKLS
;
A
#
# COMPACT_ATOMS: atom_id res chain seq x y z
N MET A 1 13.04 17.16 -6.98
CA MET A 1 11.60 16.79 -6.89
C MET A 1 11.44 15.42 -7.51
N LEU A 2 11.56 14.32 -6.76
CA LEU A 2 11.37 12.93 -7.28
C LEU A 2 11.23 11.78 -6.24
N PRO A 3 11.15 11.92 -4.90
CA PRO A 3 11.02 10.74 -4.03
C PRO A 3 9.58 10.26 -3.80
N VAL A 4 8.55 11.12 -3.98
CA VAL A 4 7.13 10.78 -3.68
C VAL A 4 6.56 9.75 -4.66
N ALA A 5 7.01 9.78 -5.92
CA ALA A 5 6.60 8.81 -6.93
C ALA A 5 7.07 7.40 -6.55
N CYS A 6 8.30 7.23 -6.05
CA CYS A 6 8.88 5.91 -5.82
C CYS A 6 8.19 5.10 -4.71
N ASP A 7 7.67 5.72 -3.66
CA ASP A 7 7.04 4.97 -2.55
C ASP A 7 5.57 4.64 -2.80
N VAL A 8 4.83 5.54 -3.45
CA VAL A 8 3.50 5.22 -3.99
C VAL A 8 3.63 4.18 -5.09
N GLU A 9 4.65 4.29 -5.96
CA GLU A 9 4.98 3.25 -6.93
C GLU A 9 5.34 1.92 -6.26
N ARG A 10 6.12 1.89 -5.17
CA ARG A 10 6.43 0.64 -4.46
C ARG A 10 5.20 -0.01 -3.85
N LEU A 11 4.29 0.76 -3.24
CA LEU A 11 3.02 0.25 -2.71
C LEU A 11 2.11 -0.25 -3.86
N LEU A 12 2.01 0.50 -4.95
CA LEU A 12 1.26 0.13 -6.15
C LEU A 12 1.87 -1.10 -6.85
N LEU A 13 3.19 -1.22 -6.88
CA LEU A 13 3.92 -2.35 -7.43
C LEU A 13 3.70 -3.58 -6.56
N HIS A 14 3.82 -3.46 -5.24
CA HIS A 14 3.55 -4.57 -4.32
C HIS A 14 2.10 -5.06 -4.45
N ASP A 15 1.14 -4.14 -4.55
CA ASP A 15 -0.26 -4.47 -4.81
C ASP A 15 -0.48 -5.13 -6.17
N LYS A 16 0.21 -4.64 -7.20
CA LYS A 16 0.19 -5.24 -8.54
C LYS A 16 0.76 -6.66 -8.50
N TYR A 17 1.87 -6.89 -7.80
CA TYR A 17 2.46 -8.23 -7.65
C TYR A 17 1.55 -9.17 -6.86
N LEU A 18 0.92 -8.70 -5.78
CA LEU A 18 -0.05 -9.48 -5.01
C LEU A 18 -1.26 -9.90 -5.87
N ARG A 19 -1.73 -8.99 -6.74
CA ARG A 19 -2.79 -9.25 -7.72
C ARG A 19 -2.37 -10.30 -8.74
N ILE A 20 -1.20 -10.13 -9.34
CA ILE A 20 -0.66 -11.07 -10.33
C ILE A 20 -0.51 -12.45 -9.70
N PHE A 21 0.10 -12.53 -8.52
CA PHE A 21 0.32 -13.79 -7.81
C PHE A 21 -0.99 -14.50 -7.44
N ALA A 22 -2.02 -13.75 -7.01
CA ALA A 22 -3.34 -14.32 -6.75
C ALA A 22 -3.98 -14.89 -8.02
N VAL A 23 -3.88 -14.18 -9.17
CA VAL A 23 -4.38 -14.66 -10.46
C VAL A 23 -3.63 -15.89 -10.92
N GLU A 24 -2.30 -15.91 -10.77
CA GLU A 24 -1.46 -17.07 -11.08
C GLU A 24 -1.88 -18.29 -10.27
N ILE A 25 -2.07 -18.14 -8.95
CA ILE A 25 -2.53 -19.25 -8.10
C ILE A 25 -3.92 -19.74 -8.53
N LEU A 26 -4.85 -18.82 -8.79
CA LEU A 26 -6.23 -19.16 -9.17
C LEU A 26 -6.36 -19.77 -10.57
N THR A 27 -5.35 -19.66 -11.42
CA THR A 27 -5.37 -20.19 -12.79
C THR A 27 -4.47 -21.41 -12.95
N LEU A 28 -3.22 -21.36 -12.47
CA LEU A 28 -2.24 -22.44 -12.63
C LEU A 28 -2.65 -23.71 -11.89
N PHE A 29 -3.08 -23.60 -10.63
CA PHE A 29 -3.41 -24.76 -9.81
C PHE A 29 -4.64 -25.53 -10.31
N PRO A 30 -5.76 -24.87 -10.70
CA PRO A 30 -6.88 -25.57 -11.34
C PRO A 30 -6.52 -26.19 -12.69
N LEU A 31 -5.65 -25.54 -13.48
CA LEU A 31 -5.21 -26.04 -14.78
C LEU A 31 -4.30 -27.27 -14.62
N LEU A 32 -3.40 -27.26 -13.63
CA LEU A 32 -2.59 -28.41 -13.27
C LEU A 32 -3.43 -29.56 -12.73
N ALA A 33 -4.43 -29.28 -11.88
CA ALA A 33 -5.34 -30.28 -11.35
C ALA A 33 -6.16 -30.97 -12.46
N THR A 34 -6.68 -30.18 -13.41
CA THR A 34 -7.41 -30.71 -14.57
C THR A 34 -6.51 -31.52 -15.50
N ALA A 35 -5.31 -31.03 -15.82
CA ALA A 35 -4.34 -31.78 -16.62
C ALA A 35 -3.96 -33.11 -15.96
N LEU A 36 -3.71 -33.11 -14.65
CA LEU A 36 -3.38 -34.32 -13.91
C LEU A 36 -4.56 -35.30 -13.86
N TYR A 37 -5.79 -34.81 -13.71
CA TYR A 37 -6.99 -35.65 -13.76
C TYR A 37 -7.18 -36.28 -15.14
N ILE A 38 -7.00 -35.51 -16.22
CA ILE A 38 -7.10 -36.03 -17.60
C ILE A 38 -6.04 -37.11 -17.85
N TYR A 39 -4.82 -36.91 -17.35
CA TYR A 39 -3.71 -37.84 -17.58
C TYR A 39 -3.80 -39.12 -16.73
N THR A 40 -4.23 -39.00 -15.47
CA THR A 40 -4.20 -40.13 -14.51
C THR A 40 -5.56 -40.76 -14.24
N GLY A 41 -6.66 -40.08 -14.58
CA GLY A 41 -8.03 -40.45 -14.19
C GLY A 41 -8.29 -40.42 -12.67
N ASN A 42 -7.30 -40.04 -11.86
CA ASN A 42 -7.35 -40.19 -10.40
C ASN A 42 -7.62 -38.86 -9.69
N GLN A 43 -8.85 -38.71 -9.21
CA GLN A 43 -9.28 -37.53 -8.46
C GLN A 43 -8.52 -37.33 -7.13
N PHE A 44 -8.01 -38.39 -6.49
CA PHE A 44 -7.30 -38.28 -5.22
C PHE A 44 -5.92 -37.62 -5.36
N LEU A 45 -5.30 -37.72 -6.55
CA LEU A 45 -4.05 -37.03 -6.88
C LEU A 45 -4.30 -35.59 -7.35
N ALA A 46 -5.42 -35.33 -8.03
CA ALA A 46 -5.77 -34.02 -8.56
C ALA A 46 -6.41 -33.08 -7.52
N ALA A 47 -7.22 -33.59 -6.58
CA ALA A 47 -7.96 -32.77 -5.62
C ALA A 47 -7.08 -31.92 -4.69
N PRO A 48 -5.93 -32.40 -4.17
CA PRO A 48 -5.05 -31.59 -3.33
C PRO A 48 -4.50 -30.34 -4.03
N LEU A 49 -4.32 -30.40 -5.35
CA LEU A 49 -3.85 -29.25 -6.15
C LEU A 49 -4.87 -28.10 -6.18
N LEU A 50 -6.13 -28.35 -5.87
CA LEU A 50 -7.16 -27.29 -5.81
C LEU A 50 -7.14 -26.52 -4.49
N LEU A 51 -6.53 -27.07 -3.43
CA LEU A 51 -6.52 -26.45 -2.09
C LEU A 51 -5.94 -25.02 -2.10
N PRO A 52 -4.81 -24.73 -2.76
CA PRO A 52 -4.28 -23.37 -2.84
C PRO A 52 -5.26 -22.39 -3.49
N ALA A 53 -5.97 -22.79 -4.55
CA ALA A 53 -6.97 -21.93 -5.19
C ALA A 53 -8.19 -21.71 -4.28
N ILE A 54 -8.66 -22.76 -3.60
CA ILE A 54 -9.81 -22.71 -2.68
C ILE A 54 -9.52 -21.83 -1.46
N ILE A 55 -8.29 -21.81 -0.95
CA ILE A 55 -7.90 -20.96 0.19
C ILE A 55 -7.65 -19.52 -0.27
N THR A 56 -6.96 -19.34 -1.40
CA THR A 56 -6.58 -18.03 -1.92
C THR A 56 -7.80 -17.23 -2.36
N LEU A 57 -8.81 -17.85 -2.99
CA LEU A 57 -10.01 -17.16 -3.49
C LEU A 57 -10.79 -16.38 -2.41
N PRO A 58 -11.24 -16.99 -1.29
CA PRO A 58 -11.97 -16.28 -0.25
C PRO A 58 -11.08 -15.27 0.49
N MET A 59 -9.80 -15.56 0.68
CA MET A 59 -8.86 -14.60 1.25
C MET A 59 -8.73 -13.37 0.36
N TRP A 60 -8.56 -13.58 -0.95
CA TRP A 60 -8.47 -12.53 -1.96
C TRP A 60 -9.75 -11.71 -2.02
N LEU A 61 -10.92 -12.36 -2.08
CA LEU A 61 -12.22 -11.68 -2.09
C LEU A 61 -12.43 -10.83 -0.83
N ARG A 62 -12.08 -11.34 0.35
CA ARG A 62 -12.13 -10.57 1.61
C ARG A 62 -11.21 -9.36 1.57
N LEU A 63 -10.01 -9.53 1.02
CA LEU A 63 -9.00 -8.49 0.95
C LEU A 63 -9.39 -7.40 -0.07
N GLU A 64 -9.88 -7.79 -1.24
CA GLU A 64 -10.38 -6.89 -2.28
C GLU A 64 -11.65 -6.17 -1.84
N ALA A 65 -12.58 -6.86 -1.15
CA ALA A 65 -13.78 -6.24 -0.57
C ALA A 65 -13.45 -5.20 0.51
N ARG A 66 -12.41 -5.44 1.32
CA ARG A 66 -11.90 -4.45 2.29
C ARG A 66 -11.23 -3.26 1.60
N ARG A 67 -10.57 -3.47 0.46
CA ARG A 67 -9.89 -2.41 -0.31
C ARG A 67 -10.83 -1.49 -1.08
N ARG A 68 -11.98 -1.99 -1.56
CA ARG A 68 -12.98 -1.18 -2.28
C ARG A 68 -13.66 -0.12 -1.43
N LYS A 69 -13.62 -0.24 -0.10
CA LYS A 69 -14.15 0.80 0.81
C LYS A 69 -13.13 1.91 1.00
N ARG A 70 -12.92 2.71 -0.04
CA ARG A 70 -12.03 3.87 0.03
C ARG A 70 -12.83 5.07 0.54
N VAL A 71 -12.29 5.75 1.54
CA VAL A 71 -12.93 6.91 2.15
C VAL A 71 -11.97 8.08 2.07
N MET A 72 -12.38 9.11 1.35
CA MET A 72 -11.69 10.39 1.33
C MET A 72 -12.26 11.26 2.44
N LYS A 73 -11.38 11.78 3.30
CA LYS A 73 -11.75 12.60 4.46
C LYS A 73 -10.71 13.69 4.69
N ILE A 74 -11.14 14.82 5.22
CA ILE A 74 -10.25 15.95 5.54
C ILE A 74 -9.85 15.84 7.00
N PHE A 75 -8.55 15.80 7.27
CA PHE A 75 -7.98 15.74 8.62
C PHE A 75 -7.20 17.03 8.91
N GLN A 76 -7.09 17.38 10.19
CA GLN A 76 -6.26 18.47 10.66
C GLN A 76 -4.99 17.90 11.29
N VAL A 77 -3.83 18.40 10.90
CA VAL A 77 -2.54 17.96 11.44
C VAL A 77 -2.35 18.51 12.85
N GLU A 78 -2.20 17.63 13.84
CA GLU A 78 -1.98 18.03 15.25
C GLU A 78 -0.53 17.88 15.69
N ASN A 79 0.11 16.78 15.30
CA ASN A 79 1.47 16.47 15.71
C ASN A 79 2.32 16.08 14.50
N ILE A 80 3.58 16.50 14.56
CA ILE A 80 4.56 16.33 13.49
C ILE A 80 5.85 15.91 14.16
N ARG A 81 6.40 14.76 13.73
CA ARG A 81 7.70 14.27 14.19
C ARG A 81 8.58 14.04 12.98
N ASP A 82 9.58 14.90 12.82
CA ASP A 82 10.61 14.71 11.80
C ASP A 82 11.62 13.67 12.27
N ILE A 83 11.85 12.67 11.42
CA ILE A 83 12.86 11.64 11.63
C ILE A 83 13.83 11.70 10.45
N VAL A 84 15.11 11.79 10.77
CA VAL A 84 16.19 11.70 9.78
C VAL A 84 16.88 10.36 9.99
N LEU A 85 16.71 9.44 9.04
CA LEU A 85 17.49 8.20 9.05
C LEU A 85 18.79 8.43 8.25
N PRO A 86 19.96 8.38 8.91
CA PRO A 86 21.24 8.45 8.19
C PRO A 86 21.42 7.17 7.37
N LEU A 87 21.65 7.31 6.05
CA LEU A 87 21.93 6.18 5.15
C LEU A 87 23.42 5.87 5.03
N SER A 88 24.29 6.72 5.58
CA SER A 88 25.74 6.55 5.56
C SER A 88 26.26 6.07 6.91
N CYS A 89 27.10 5.02 6.90
CA CYS A 89 28.03 4.76 7.97
C CYS A 89 29.07 5.88 7.99
N VAL A 90 29.24 6.57 9.11
CA VAL A 90 30.23 7.63 9.26
C VAL A 90 31.62 7.03 9.05
N SER A 91 32.24 7.27 7.90
CA SER A 91 33.68 7.09 7.75
C SER A 91 34.33 8.44 8.04
N GLU A 92 35.12 8.50 9.11
CA GLU A 92 35.82 9.72 9.58
C GLU A 92 36.79 10.31 8.53
N ALA A 93 37.04 9.62 7.42
CA ALA A 93 38.06 9.97 6.45
C ALA A 93 37.63 11.00 5.40
N TYR A 94 36.33 11.23 5.19
CA TYR A 94 35.84 12.16 4.15
C TYR A 94 34.64 12.97 4.64
N TYR A 95 34.74 14.30 4.57
CA TYR A 95 33.64 15.25 4.80
C TYR A 95 32.59 15.15 3.68
N THR A 96 31.90 14.01 3.56
CA THR A 96 30.69 13.90 2.76
C THR A 96 29.49 14.30 3.61
N PRO A 97 28.60 15.19 3.14
CA PRO A 97 27.38 15.50 3.88
C PRO A 97 26.60 14.21 4.10
N ALA A 98 26.18 13.96 5.34
CA ALA A 98 25.42 12.76 5.69
C ALA A 98 24.17 12.69 4.81
N VAL A 99 24.14 11.73 3.90
CA VAL A 99 22.96 11.46 3.07
C VAL A 99 21.95 10.77 3.98
N GLY A 100 20.91 11.48 4.36
CA GLY A 100 19.83 10.96 5.20
C GLY A 100 18.49 11.06 4.48
N VAL A 101 17.61 10.07 4.71
CA VAL A 101 16.21 10.19 4.32
C VAL A 101 15.49 10.93 5.44
N LYS A 102 15.00 12.13 5.15
CA LYS A 102 14.07 12.85 6.02
C LYS A 102 12.66 12.37 5.70
N PHE A 103 11.96 11.87 6.71
CA PHE A 103 10.54 11.61 6.64
C PHE A 103 9.86 12.15 7.90
N THR A 104 8.59 12.45 7.75
CA THR A 104 7.82 13.15 8.77
C THR A 104 6.67 12.23 9.17
N ILE A 105 6.62 11.84 10.44
CA ILE A 105 5.45 11.16 11.00
C ILE A 105 4.42 12.23 11.35
N VAL A 106 3.24 12.12 10.75
CA VAL A 106 2.15 13.05 10.90
C VAL A 106 1.00 12.36 11.65
N ASP A 107 0.60 12.95 12.78
CA ASP A 107 -0.65 12.60 13.45
C ASP A 107 -1.71 13.62 13.06
N ALA A 108 -2.73 13.15 12.33
CA ALA A 108 -3.83 13.97 11.87
C ALA A 108 -5.16 13.52 12.50
N VAL A 109 -5.99 14.47 12.90
CA VAL A 109 -7.25 14.25 13.62
C VAL A 109 -8.43 14.72 12.79
N HIS A 110 -9.48 13.91 12.76
CA HIS A 110 -10.79 14.28 12.23
C HIS A 110 -11.85 13.79 13.20
N GLU A 111 -12.70 14.71 13.66
CA GLU A 111 -13.72 14.46 14.70
C GLU A 111 -13.07 13.85 15.96
N SER A 112 -13.14 12.52 16.13
CA SER A 112 -12.60 11.76 17.26
C SER A 112 -11.54 10.73 16.85
N ARG A 113 -11.16 10.69 15.56
CA ARG A 113 -10.23 9.70 15.02
C ARG A 113 -8.87 10.32 14.72
N THR A 114 -7.84 9.81 15.38
CA THR A 114 -6.44 10.11 15.07
C THR A 114 -5.90 9.07 14.07
N VAL A 115 -5.29 9.55 13.00
CA VAL A 115 -4.61 8.74 11.98
C VAL A 115 -3.15 9.14 11.96
N ARG A 116 -2.27 8.16 12.16
CA ARG A 116 -0.82 8.31 12.06
C ARG A 116 -0.36 7.80 10.71
N TYR A 117 0.38 8.62 9.97
CA TYR A 117 0.99 8.23 8.71
C TYR A 117 2.37 8.87 8.53
N VAL A 118 3.13 8.33 7.58
CA VAL A 118 4.42 8.90 7.19
C VAL A 118 4.19 9.74 5.94
N ASP A 119 4.66 10.98 5.97
CA ASP A 119 4.70 11.88 4.83
C ASP A 119 6.16 12.28 4.54
N TYR A 120 6.43 12.63 3.29
CA TYR A 120 7.73 13.11 2.83
C TYR A 120 7.68 14.59 2.45
N GLU A 121 6.48 15.17 2.40
CA GLU A 121 6.28 16.61 2.29
C GLU A 121 6.34 17.27 3.67
N GLU A 122 6.90 18.48 3.73
CA GLU A 122 6.87 19.27 4.95
C GLU A 122 5.45 19.72 5.25
N ARG A 123 4.88 19.17 6.32
CA ARG A 123 3.56 19.55 6.83
C ARG A 123 3.68 20.59 7.93
N ARG A 124 2.61 21.35 8.16
CA ARG A 124 2.53 22.31 9.28
C ARG A 124 1.45 21.93 10.27
N LYS A 125 1.70 22.17 11.55
CA LYS A 125 0.70 21.97 12.60
C LYS A 125 -0.48 22.90 12.32
N GLY A 126 -1.69 22.34 12.32
CA GLY A 126 -2.93 23.03 11.97
C GLY A 126 -3.28 23.00 10.47
N GLU A 127 -2.42 22.46 9.61
CA GLU A 127 -2.72 22.27 8.18
C GLU A 127 -3.89 21.30 8.00
N ARG A 128 -4.76 21.58 7.02
CA ARG A 128 -5.82 20.66 6.60
C ARG A 128 -5.31 19.81 5.45
N VAL A 129 -5.39 18.50 5.61
CA VAL A 129 -4.87 17.51 4.66
C VAL A 129 -6.01 16.57 4.28
N ILE A 130 -6.15 16.33 2.98
CA ILE A 130 -7.02 15.31 2.43
C ILE A 130 -6.29 13.98 2.56
N LEU A 131 -6.88 13.05 3.30
CA LEU A 131 -6.38 11.68 3.39
C LEU A 131 -7.35 10.75 2.67
N ILE A 132 -6.81 9.91 1.79
CA ILE A 132 -7.51 8.76 1.23
C ILE A 132 -7.20 7.57 2.11
N LEU A 133 -8.23 7.04 2.77
CA LEU A 133 -8.14 5.88 3.64
C LEU A 133 -8.65 4.63 2.93
N ASP A 134 -8.01 3.49 3.18
CA ASP A 134 -8.59 2.19 2.86
C ASP A 134 -9.72 1.83 3.86
N GLY A 135 -10.43 0.73 3.58
CA GLY A 135 -11.51 0.25 4.47
C GLY A 135 -11.04 -0.21 5.84
N CYS A 136 -9.73 -0.33 6.06
CA CYS A 136 -9.10 -0.66 7.33
C CYS A 136 -8.59 0.60 8.06
N GLY A 137 -8.68 1.79 7.47
CA GLY A 137 -8.19 3.04 8.05
C GLY A 137 -6.73 3.38 7.78
N ARG A 138 -6.07 2.69 6.85
CA ARG A 138 -4.69 2.98 6.44
C ARG A 138 -4.68 4.11 5.41
N VAL A 139 -3.71 5.00 5.53
CA VAL A 139 -3.53 6.09 4.55
C VAL A 139 -2.93 5.53 3.28
N LEU A 140 -3.65 5.70 2.17
CA LEU A 140 -3.23 5.36 0.81
C LEU A 140 -2.58 6.55 0.11
N ALA A 141 -3.08 7.75 0.38
CA ALA A 141 -2.54 9.00 -0.15
C ALA A 141 -2.85 10.16 0.80
N SER A 142 -1.94 11.13 0.84
CA SER A 142 -2.13 12.42 1.50
C SER A 142 -1.97 13.55 0.47
N ALA A 143 -2.73 14.63 0.64
CA ALA A 143 -2.57 15.84 -0.15
C ALA A 143 -2.99 17.07 0.66
N SER A 144 -2.29 18.19 0.50
CA SER A 144 -2.70 19.46 1.12
C SER A 144 -4.01 19.95 0.49
N VAL A 145 -4.89 20.56 1.29
CA VAL A 145 -6.12 21.18 0.75
C VAL A 145 -5.78 22.33 -0.21
N ASP A 146 -4.65 23.01 0.00
CA ASP A 146 -4.21 24.13 -0.84
C ASP A 146 -3.67 23.67 -2.21
N ARG A 147 -3.36 22.37 -2.35
CA ARG A 147 -2.89 21.74 -3.58
C ARG A 147 -3.61 20.40 -3.76
N PRO A 148 -4.91 20.42 -4.14
CA PRO A 148 -5.66 19.20 -4.30
C PRO A 148 -5.03 18.33 -5.40
N PRO A 149 -5.03 17.01 -5.23
CA PRO A 149 -4.50 16.10 -6.23
C PRO A 149 -5.37 16.20 -7.49
N SER A 150 -4.76 16.05 -8.67
CA SER A 150 -5.50 16.06 -9.93
C SER A 150 -6.59 14.99 -9.94
N ILE A 151 -7.72 15.28 -10.58
CA ILE A 151 -8.89 14.38 -10.64
C ILE A 151 -8.49 12.99 -11.17
N ASP A 152 -7.55 12.92 -12.11
CA ASP A 152 -6.99 11.66 -12.63
C ASP A 152 -6.24 10.83 -11.58
N THR A 153 -5.60 11.49 -10.61
CA THR A 153 -4.93 10.82 -9.50
C THR A 153 -5.96 10.27 -8.53
N ILE A 154 -7.03 11.04 -8.28
CA ILE A 154 -8.16 10.62 -7.46
C ILE A 154 -8.90 9.44 -8.09
N SER A 155 -9.14 9.46 -9.41
CA SER A 155 -9.85 8.39 -10.12
C SER A 155 -9.05 7.09 -10.22
N LYS A 156 -7.71 7.17 -10.29
CA LYS A 156 -6.83 5.98 -10.17
C LYS A 156 -6.81 5.41 -8.75
N LEU A 157 -7.09 6.26 -7.75
CA LEU A 157 -7.15 5.91 -6.34
C LEU A 157 -8.58 5.61 -5.85
N SER A 158 -9.62 5.74 -6.68
CA SER A 158 -11.01 5.31 -6.39
C SER A 158 -11.27 3.92 -6.94
#